data_AF-A0A2V7V5D2-F1
#
_entry.id   AF-A0A2V7V5D2-F1
#
_cell.length_a   1.000
_cell.length_b   1.000
_cell.length_c   1.000
_cell.angle_alpha   90.00
_cell.angle_beta   90.00
_cell.angle_gamma   90.00
#
_symmetry.space_group_name_H-M   'P 1'
#
loop_
_entity.id
_entity.type
_entity.pdbx_description
1 polymer ?
#
loop_
_entity_poly.entity_id
_entity_poly.type
_entity_poly.pdbx_seq_one_letter_code
_entity_poly.pdbx_strand_id
1 'polypeptide(L)'
;MRPATLVLRSLRHFWRTNLAVVLGVATAVAVLAGALLVGESVRGSLRRTALERLGRTDLAVLGSAFFREDLGDGLGARAGVMGCPLVALAGIVTEQAGGRRAGDVLAYGVDDRFWAFHGLPSPGLEGRDALVSEALAREIGGAPGATLLLRVRAPSGVPASSLFGRRDEPGRTVRLTLKAVLPPRTLGEFSLQPRPQEVHAIFLPLRLLQQSLGQEERANTLLVAGQAGEGDLARELARAARLDDLGLRLRILPGQGSLSLESVSALLDDDVAAAARKAASRAGFEVTESLVYLANAIRRGDRSLPYSLVAGLDERAYHSLVGERGSASNGRSILLNSWAAQDLGEWGGDPLSLDYYLWNEEGRLETRTVELQAAGVVPMLGLAADRDLVPEYPGITRSAHLADWDPPFPVDLKRIRPVDEQYWERYRTTPKAFLPLAVAQELWGHRLGRLTSMRLRPKAGVDLEAARVAYGEALRADLDPARAGLRVEAVRARALQAA
;
A
#
# COMPACT_ATOMS: atom_id res chain seq x y z
N MET A 1 -32.63 66.18 43.40
CA MET A 1 -31.71 65.14 43.96
C MET A 1 -30.84 64.62 42.82
N ARG A 2 -29.51 64.57 42.97
CA ARG A 2 -28.65 64.09 41.88
C ARG A 2 -28.70 62.55 41.83
N PRO A 3 -28.99 61.94 40.67
CA PRO A 3 -29.17 60.49 40.54
C PRO A 3 -27.93 59.70 41.01
N ALA A 4 -26.72 60.23 40.76
CA ALA A 4 -25.47 59.65 41.24
C ALA A 4 -25.40 59.51 42.78
N THR A 5 -25.95 60.47 43.53
CA THR A 5 -25.95 60.45 45.00
C THR A 5 -26.90 59.37 45.55
N LEU A 6 -28.00 59.11 44.85
CA LEU A 6 -28.93 58.01 45.17
C LEU A 6 -28.30 56.64 44.87
N VAL A 7 -27.62 56.49 43.73
CA VAL A 7 -26.91 55.25 43.37
C VAL A 7 -25.80 54.93 44.39
N LEU A 8 -24.98 55.90 44.77
CA LEU A 8 -23.91 55.72 45.76
C LEU A 8 -24.45 55.36 47.16
N ARG A 9 -25.56 55.97 47.59
CA ARG A 9 -26.21 55.62 48.87
C ARG A 9 -26.83 54.23 48.82
N SER A 10 -27.44 53.84 47.70
CA SER A 10 -27.97 52.48 47.49
C SER A 10 -26.85 51.42 47.52
N LEU A 11 -25.74 51.69 46.82
CA LEU A 11 -24.57 50.81 46.81
C LEU A 11 -23.98 50.61 48.21
N ARG A 12 -23.94 51.68 49.02
CA ARG A 12 -23.47 51.64 50.42
C ARG A 12 -24.47 50.97 51.36
N HIS A 13 -25.77 51.12 51.15
CA HIS A 13 -26.80 50.46 51.96
C HIS A 13 -26.78 48.93 51.75
N PHE A 14 -26.69 48.47 50.49
CA PHE A 14 -26.60 47.04 50.13
C PHE A 14 -25.16 46.54 49.94
N TRP A 15 -24.19 47.11 50.68
CA TRP A 15 -22.76 46.86 50.46
C TRP A 15 -22.37 45.38 50.54
N ARG A 16 -23.02 44.59 51.40
CA ARG A 16 -22.74 43.14 51.55
C ARG A 16 -23.14 42.36 50.29
N THR A 17 -24.31 42.66 49.73
CA THR A 17 -24.81 42.03 48.51
C THR A 17 -23.99 42.45 47.30
N ASN A 18 -23.69 43.74 47.17
CA ASN A 18 -22.84 44.24 46.08
C ASN A 18 -21.43 43.65 46.15
N LEU A 19 -20.85 43.49 47.35
CA LEU A 19 -19.55 42.85 47.54
C LEU A 19 -19.58 41.37 47.10
N ALA A 20 -20.63 40.62 47.45
CA ALA A 20 -20.80 39.24 47.01
C ALA A 20 -20.88 39.13 45.47
N VAL A 21 -21.62 40.03 44.81
CA VAL A 21 -21.70 40.11 43.35
C VAL A 21 -20.34 40.42 42.73
N VAL A 22 -19.61 41.41 43.26
CA VAL A 22 -18.27 41.77 42.77
C VAL A 22 -17.30 40.60 42.91
N LEU A 23 -17.29 39.91 44.05
CA LEU A 23 -16.44 38.72 44.27
C LEU A 23 -16.83 37.57 43.34
N GLY A 24 -18.12 37.35 43.09
CA GLY A 24 -18.61 36.35 42.13
C GLY A 24 -18.13 36.65 40.72
N VAL A 25 -18.29 37.90 40.25
CA VAL A 25 -17.81 38.34 38.93
C VAL A 25 -16.28 38.25 38.84
N ALA A 26 -15.56 38.69 39.87
CA ALA A 26 -14.09 38.61 39.91
C ALA A 26 -13.60 37.16 39.82
N THR A 27 -14.27 36.23 40.50
CA THR A 27 -13.96 34.79 40.43
C THR A 27 -14.23 34.24 39.03
N ALA A 28 -15.38 34.56 38.44
CA ALA A 28 -15.72 34.10 37.09
C ALA A 28 -14.72 34.63 36.04
N VAL A 29 -14.34 35.91 36.12
CA VAL A 29 -13.34 36.51 35.24
C VAL A 29 -11.97 35.86 35.44
N ALA A 30 -11.55 35.62 36.69
CA ALA A 30 -10.28 34.96 36.99
C ALA A 30 -10.22 33.52 36.45
N VAL A 31 -11.31 32.76 36.58
CA VAL A 31 -11.42 31.40 36.02
C VAL A 31 -11.36 31.42 34.49
N LEU A 32 -12.10 32.32 33.84
CA LEU A 32 -12.09 32.46 32.38
C LEU A 32 -10.72 32.90 31.85
N ALA A 33 -10.10 33.89 32.50
CA ALA A 33 -8.75 34.35 32.14
C ALA A 33 -7.70 33.25 32.37
N GLY A 34 -7.79 32.51 33.48
CA GLY A 34 -6.92 31.37 33.76
C GLY A 34 -7.05 30.27 32.72
N ALA A 35 -8.28 29.89 32.34
CA ALA A 35 -8.53 28.89 31.31
C ALA A 35 -7.97 29.32 29.93
N LEU A 36 -8.13 30.60 29.56
CA LEU A 36 -7.58 31.14 28.31
C LEU A 36 -6.04 31.14 28.30
N LEU A 37 -5.40 31.57 29.41
CA LEU A 37 -3.94 31.59 29.53
C LEU A 37 -3.34 30.18 29.49
N VAL A 38 -3.95 29.22 30.18
CA VAL A 38 -3.53 27.82 30.14
C VAL A 38 -3.69 27.25 28.72
N GLY A 39 -4.81 27.55 28.06
CA GLY A 39 -5.06 27.14 26.67
C GLY A 39 -3.99 27.65 25.69
N GLU A 40 -3.68 28.95 25.73
CA GLU A 40 -2.63 29.56 24.90
C GLU A 40 -1.24 28.97 25.19
N SER A 41 -0.90 28.74 26.47
CA SER A 41 0.37 28.14 26.85
C SER A 41 0.52 26.70 26.35
N VAL A 42 -0.53 25.88 26.49
CA VAL A 42 -0.55 24.50 26.01
C VAL A 42 -0.46 24.46 24.49
N ARG A 43 -1.25 25.28 23.78
CA ARG A 43 -1.20 25.40 22.32
C ARG A 43 0.18 25.84 21.83
N GLY A 44 0.77 26.85 22.46
CA GLY A 44 2.12 27.32 22.15
C GLY A 44 3.18 26.23 22.35
N SER A 45 3.06 25.45 23.44
CA SER A 45 3.96 24.32 23.73
C SER A 45 3.82 23.20 22.70
N LEU A 46 2.58 22.76 22.42
CA LEU A 46 2.30 21.71 21.41
C LEU A 46 2.79 22.12 20.03
N ARG A 47 2.58 23.38 19.64
CA ARG A 47 3.04 23.93 18.36
C ARG A 47 4.56 23.89 18.26
N ARG A 48 5.27 24.32 19.32
CA ARG A 48 6.73 24.28 19.36
C ARG A 48 7.25 22.85 19.26
N THR A 49 6.72 21.94 20.07
CA THR A 49 7.10 20.52 20.03
C THR A 49 6.85 19.90 18.66
N ALA A 50 5.70 20.18 18.04
CA ALA A 50 5.40 19.64 16.71
C ALA A 50 6.38 20.15 15.64
N LEU A 51 6.78 21.42 15.70
CA LEU A 51 7.79 21.98 14.78
C LEU A 51 9.19 21.44 15.04
N GLU A 52 9.58 21.27 16.30
CA GLU A 52 10.87 20.67 16.68
C GLU A 52 10.97 19.21 16.17
N ARG A 53 9.89 18.43 16.27
CA ARG A 53 9.82 17.04 15.78
C ARG A 53 9.84 16.90 14.26
N LEU A 54 9.34 17.89 13.52
CA LEU A 54 9.42 17.91 12.06
C LEU A 54 10.81 18.33 11.54
N GLY A 55 11.56 19.05 12.36
CA GLY A 55 12.79 19.71 11.94
C GLY A 55 12.56 20.66 10.75
N ARG A 56 13.37 20.50 9.71
CA ARG A 56 13.33 21.32 8.49
C ARG A 56 12.29 20.88 7.46
N THR A 57 11.52 19.82 7.73
CA THR A 57 10.52 19.29 6.79
C THR A 57 9.32 20.23 6.67
N ASP A 58 9.02 20.66 5.44
CA ASP A 58 7.86 21.48 5.11
C ASP A 58 6.72 20.63 4.54
N LEU A 59 7.08 19.80 3.55
CA LEU A 59 6.22 18.84 2.87
C LEU A 59 6.81 17.44 2.98
N ALA A 60 5.98 16.40 2.81
CA ALA A 60 6.43 15.03 2.67
C ALA A 60 5.72 14.35 1.49
N VAL A 61 6.44 13.53 0.72
CA VAL A 61 5.83 12.60 -0.24
C VAL A 61 5.77 11.22 0.40
N LEU A 62 4.57 10.67 0.52
CA LEU A 62 4.29 9.38 1.15
C LEU A 62 3.79 8.39 0.11
N GLY A 63 4.47 7.25 0.01
CA GLY A 63 4.10 6.15 -0.88
C GLY A 63 3.27 5.08 -0.18
N SER A 64 2.22 4.60 -0.85
CA SER A 64 1.54 3.35 -0.48
C SER A 64 2.43 2.12 -0.74
N ALA A 65 3.31 2.22 -1.72
CA ALA A 65 4.38 1.29 -2.02
C ALA A 65 5.74 2.01 -1.95
N PHE A 66 6.81 1.22 -2.04
CA PHE A 66 8.17 1.73 -2.15
C PHE A 66 8.40 2.31 -3.56
N PHE A 67 8.98 3.51 -3.61
CA PHE A 67 9.39 4.22 -4.82
C PHE A 67 10.92 4.38 -4.86
N ARG A 68 11.45 4.78 -6.02
CA ARG A 68 12.91 4.92 -6.19
C ARG A 68 13.47 6.02 -5.30
N GLU A 69 14.59 5.71 -4.66
CA GLU A 69 15.30 6.64 -3.79
C GLU A 69 15.72 7.93 -4.53
N ASP A 70 16.05 7.82 -5.82
CA ASP A 70 16.48 8.92 -6.70
C ASP A 70 15.34 9.89 -7.09
N LEU A 71 14.09 9.60 -6.72
CA LEU A 71 12.94 10.48 -7.00
C LEU A 71 13.12 11.86 -6.34
N GLY A 72 13.78 11.90 -5.18
CA GLY A 72 14.10 13.15 -4.49
C GLY A 72 15.01 14.07 -5.28
N ASP A 73 16.04 13.52 -5.93
CA ASP A 73 16.99 14.29 -6.75
C ASP A 73 16.31 14.86 -7.99
N GLY A 74 15.46 14.06 -8.63
CA GLY A 74 14.65 14.49 -9.77
C GLY A 74 13.67 15.61 -9.42
N LEU A 75 13.07 15.56 -8.23
CA LEU A 75 12.16 16.60 -7.74
C LEU A 75 12.92 17.87 -7.36
N GLY A 76 14.08 17.73 -6.72
CA GLY A 76 14.94 18.85 -6.34
C GLY A 76 15.43 19.66 -7.54
N ALA A 77 15.87 18.97 -8.61
CA ALA A 77 16.30 19.61 -9.84
C ALA A 77 15.17 20.38 -10.56
N ARG A 78 13.91 19.95 -10.41
CA ARG A 78 12.74 20.53 -11.09
C ARG A 78 12.07 21.65 -10.31
N ALA A 79 11.89 21.44 -9.00
CA ALA A 79 11.13 22.34 -8.14
C ALA A 79 12.02 23.27 -7.29
N GLY A 80 13.35 23.14 -7.36
CA GLY A 80 14.27 23.92 -6.53
C GLY A 80 14.13 23.61 -5.03
N VAL A 81 13.74 22.38 -4.70
CA VAL A 81 13.53 21.91 -3.33
C VAL A 81 14.67 21.01 -2.89
N MET A 82 14.87 20.89 -1.58
CA MET A 82 15.74 19.86 -1.02
C MET A 82 14.91 18.62 -0.73
N GLY A 83 15.27 17.48 -1.29
CA GLY A 83 14.62 16.19 -1.06
C GLY A 83 15.50 15.26 -0.22
N CYS A 84 14.93 14.54 0.75
CA CYS A 84 15.63 13.51 1.51
C CYS A 84 14.81 12.21 1.58
N PRO A 85 15.21 11.14 0.86
CA PRO A 85 14.51 9.87 0.92
C PRO A 85 14.83 9.12 2.21
N LEU A 86 13.84 8.40 2.74
CA LEU A 86 14.01 7.51 3.89
C LEU A 86 12.97 6.39 3.88
N VAL A 87 13.23 5.36 4.69
CA VAL A 87 12.23 4.31 4.97
C VAL A 87 11.62 4.55 6.34
N ALA A 88 10.34 4.85 6.39
CA ALA A 88 9.58 5.02 7.64
C ALA A 88 8.60 3.86 7.81
N LEU A 89 8.73 3.12 8.90
CA LEU A 89 7.89 1.96 9.23
C LEU A 89 7.49 1.97 10.69
N ALA A 90 6.39 1.28 11.01
CA ALA A 90 6.07 0.92 12.37
C ALA A 90 6.75 -0.41 12.73
N GLY A 91 7.23 -0.52 13.97
CA GLY A 91 7.94 -1.69 14.46
C GLY A 91 7.79 -1.90 15.94
N ILE A 92 8.40 -3.00 16.39
CA ILE A 92 8.49 -3.39 17.79
C ILE A 92 9.97 -3.62 18.09
N VAL A 93 10.48 -3.03 19.17
CA VAL A 93 11.87 -3.20 19.59
C VAL A 93 11.91 -4.05 20.84
N THR A 94 12.81 -5.04 20.88
CA THR A 94 13.10 -5.83 22.07
C THR A 94 14.59 -5.74 22.38
N GLU A 95 14.94 -5.38 23.61
CA GLU A 95 16.32 -5.46 24.11
C GLU A 95 16.61 -6.91 24.50
N GLN A 96 17.69 -7.49 23.97
CA GLN A 96 17.89 -8.94 24.00
C GLN A 96 18.22 -9.47 25.39
N ALA A 97 19.04 -8.78 26.18
CA ALA A 97 19.55 -9.31 27.45
C ALA A 97 18.50 -9.27 28.56
N GLY A 98 17.78 -8.16 28.68
CA GLY A 98 16.73 -7.93 29.67
C GLY A 98 15.33 -8.30 29.18
N GLY A 99 15.14 -8.60 27.89
CA GLY A 99 13.87 -9.04 27.32
C GLY A 99 12.77 -7.97 27.28
N ARG A 100 13.08 -6.73 27.70
CA ARG A 100 12.13 -5.62 27.66
C ARG A 100 11.79 -5.23 26.24
N ARG A 101 10.54 -4.85 26.03
CA ARG A 101 9.97 -4.61 24.70
C ARG A 101 9.17 -3.31 24.69
N ALA A 102 9.30 -2.58 23.58
CA ALA A 102 8.54 -1.40 23.25
C ALA A 102 7.75 -1.62 21.95
N GLY A 103 6.47 -1.28 21.96
CA GLY A 103 5.60 -1.25 20.78
C GLY A 103 5.44 0.15 20.19
N ASP A 104 4.71 0.27 19.07
CA ASP A 104 4.47 1.53 18.35
C ASP A 104 5.76 2.34 18.08
N VAL A 105 6.85 1.63 17.76
CA VAL A 105 8.13 2.25 17.47
C VAL A 105 8.17 2.71 16.02
N LEU A 106 8.48 3.98 15.79
CA LEU A 106 8.79 4.53 14.48
C LEU A 106 10.23 4.15 14.10
N ALA A 107 10.36 3.25 13.12
CA ALA A 107 11.63 2.83 12.58
C ALA A 107 11.98 3.63 11.32
N TYR A 108 13.13 4.31 11.35
CA TYR A 108 13.62 5.19 10.30
C TYR A 108 14.94 4.69 9.71
N GLY A 109 14.88 4.13 8.51
CA GLY A 109 16.07 3.89 7.69
C GLY A 109 16.56 5.22 7.12
N VAL A 110 17.71 5.69 7.58
CA VAL A 110 18.29 7.00 7.21
C VAL A 110 19.76 6.88 6.84
N ASP A 111 20.27 7.88 6.15
CA ASP A 111 21.69 8.06 5.88
C ASP A 111 22.13 9.51 6.15
N ASP A 112 23.34 9.86 5.72
CA ASP A 112 23.91 11.20 5.95
C ASP A 112 23.06 12.33 5.35
N ARG A 113 22.26 12.06 4.31
CA ARG A 113 21.38 13.06 3.69
C ARG A 113 20.29 13.51 4.67
N PHE A 114 19.82 12.64 5.57
CA PHE A 114 18.83 13.00 6.59
C PHE A 114 19.37 14.05 7.56
N TRP A 115 20.58 13.86 8.06
CA TRP A 115 21.22 14.79 8.98
C TRP A 115 21.56 16.11 8.29
N ALA A 116 22.13 16.04 7.08
CA ALA A 116 22.44 17.21 6.25
C ALA A 116 21.18 18.01 5.90
N PHE A 117 20.07 17.34 5.54
CA PHE A 117 18.78 17.95 5.28
C PHE A 117 18.29 18.79 6.45
N HIS A 118 18.52 18.31 7.67
CA HIS A 118 18.17 19.01 8.90
C HIS A 118 19.23 20.01 9.39
N GLY A 119 20.37 20.13 8.71
CA GLY A 119 21.48 21.00 9.12
C GLY A 119 22.21 20.50 10.37
N LEU A 120 22.18 19.20 10.62
CA LEU A 120 22.82 18.54 11.75
C LEU A 120 24.07 17.76 11.29
N PRO A 121 25.09 17.64 12.16
CA PRO A 121 26.23 16.76 11.87
C PRO A 121 25.78 15.30 11.83
N SER A 122 26.34 14.51 10.90
CA SER A 122 26.05 13.08 10.86
C SER A 122 26.63 12.38 12.10
N PRO A 123 25.86 11.53 12.78
CA PRO A 123 26.33 10.69 13.88
C PRO A 123 27.12 9.45 13.41
N GLY A 124 27.32 9.28 12.09
CA GLY A 124 28.09 8.18 11.51
C GLY A 124 27.46 6.81 11.74
N LEU A 125 26.20 6.62 11.31
CA LEU A 125 25.51 5.34 11.41
C LEU A 125 26.08 4.32 10.40
N GLU A 126 26.72 3.27 10.88
CA GLU A 126 27.32 2.23 10.03
C GLU A 126 26.90 0.82 10.46
N GLY A 127 27.01 -0.13 9.52
CA GLY A 127 26.79 -1.55 9.81
C GLY A 127 25.42 -1.83 10.42
N ARG A 128 25.40 -2.18 11.71
CA ARG A 128 24.19 -2.51 12.49
C ARG A 128 23.92 -1.53 13.63
N ASP A 129 24.51 -0.35 13.57
CA ASP A 129 24.28 0.69 14.55
C ASP A 129 22.81 1.13 14.56
N ALA A 130 22.32 1.48 15.74
CA ALA A 130 21.03 2.11 15.91
C ALA A 130 21.12 3.28 16.88
N LEU A 131 20.37 4.32 16.58
CA LEU A 131 20.10 5.43 17.49
C LEU A 131 18.65 5.34 17.95
N VAL A 132 18.37 5.65 19.20
CA VAL A 132 17.00 5.58 19.74
C VAL A 132 16.62 6.88 20.42
N SER A 133 15.33 7.19 20.47
CA SER A 133 14.81 8.30 21.27
C SER A 133 15.03 8.05 22.77
N GLU A 134 15.08 9.11 23.57
CA GLU A 134 15.15 9.02 25.04
C GLU A 134 13.98 8.23 25.63
N ALA A 135 12.77 8.42 25.09
CA ALA A 135 11.58 7.69 25.49
C ALA A 135 11.70 6.18 25.23
N LEU A 136 12.14 5.80 24.02
CA LEU A 136 12.36 4.38 23.68
C LEU A 136 13.48 3.76 24.53
N ALA A 137 14.57 4.50 24.75
CA ALA A 137 15.68 4.04 25.59
C ALA A 137 15.22 3.76 27.02
N ARG A 138 14.36 4.61 27.61
CA ARG A 138 13.80 4.40 28.95
C ARG A 138 12.88 3.18 29.00
N GLU A 139 12.02 2.99 28.00
CA GLU A 139 11.06 1.87 27.97
C GLU A 139 11.76 0.51 27.88
N ILE A 140 12.71 0.36 26.95
CA ILE A 140 13.49 -0.89 26.82
C ILE A 140 14.65 -0.97 27.82
N GLY A 141 14.94 0.15 28.51
CA GLY A 141 16.11 0.42 29.35
C GLY A 141 17.43 -0.05 28.75
N GLY A 142 17.62 0.22 27.46
CA GLY A 142 18.84 -0.07 26.72
C GLY A 142 19.87 1.02 26.93
N ALA A 143 21.13 0.62 27.11
CA ALA A 143 22.29 1.51 27.14
C ALA A 143 23.14 1.34 25.87
N PRO A 144 23.99 2.32 25.50
CA PRO A 144 24.98 2.13 24.44
C PRO A 144 25.72 0.79 24.55
N GLY A 145 25.82 0.06 23.45
CA GLY A 145 26.34 -1.30 23.36
C GLY A 145 25.29 -2.42 23.47
N ALA A 146 24.06 -2.12 23.91
CA ALA A 146 23.00 -3.12 24.01
C ALA A 146 22.59 -3.69 22.64
N THR A 147 22.24 -4.97 22.60
CA THR A 147 21.65 -5.57 21.38
C THR A 147 20.15 -5.32 21.35
N LEU A 148 19.69 -4.70 20.27
CA LEU A 148 18.28 -4.49 19.99
C LEU A 148 17.81 -5.44 18.87
N LEU A 149 16.61 -5.99 19.02
CA LEU A 149 15.91 -6.74 18.00
C LEU A 149 14.75 -5.89 17.51
N LEU A 150 14.91 -5.26 16.35
CA LEU A 150 13.86 -4.50 15.69
C LEU A 150 13.04 -5.44 14.81
N ARG A 151 11.76 -5.60 15.10
CA ARG A 151 10.82 -6.31 14.24
C ARG A 151 9.98 -5.30 13.47
N VAL A 152 10.15 -5.27 12.15
CA VAL A 152 9.42 -4.41 11.22
C VAL A 152 8.67 -5.24 10.20
N ARG A 153 7.57 -4.71 9.68
CA ARG A 153 6.85 -5.28 8.55
C ARG A 153 6.86 -4.24 7.44
N ALA A 154 7.43 -4.58 6.28
CA ALA A 154 7.24 -3.74 5.10
C ALA A 154 5.74 -3.72 4.76
N PRO A 155 5.16 -2.58 4.39
CA PRO A 155 3.86 -2.57 3.73
C PRO A 155 3.97 -3.50 2.51
N SER A 156 3.18 -4.57 2.50
CA SER A 156 3.07 -5.42 1.33
C SER A 156 2.34 -4.62 0.24
N GLY A 157 2.85 -4.67 -0.99
CA GLY A 157 2.09 -4.12 -2.12
C GLY A 157 0.71 -4.76 -2.21
N VAL A 158 0.62 -6.08 -1.98
CA VAL A 158 -0.64 -6.82 -1.98
C VAL A 158 -1.43 -6.56 -0.69
N PRO A 159 -2.70 -6.12 -0.77
CA PRO A 159 -3.50 -5.83 0.42
C PRO A 159 -3.75 -7.08 1.26
N ALA A 160 -3.65 -6.96 2.59
CA ALA A 160 -3.95 -8.06 3.52
C ALA A 160 -5.40 -8.57 3.45
N SER A 161 -6.32 -7.80 2.88
CA SER A 161 -7.71 -8.21 2.62
C SER A 161 -7.90 -8.93 1.28
N SER A 162 -6.90 -8.92 0.40
CA SER A 162 -6.89 -9.75 -0.82
C SER A 162 -6.52 -11.19 -0.46
N LEU A 163 -7.02 -12.16 -1.23
CA LEU A 163 -6.65 -13.58 -1.04
C LEU A 163 -5.14 -13.77 -1.07
N PHE A 164 -4.44 -13.06 -1.95
CA PHE A 164 -2.98 -13.15 -2.11
C PHE A 164 -2.19 -12.28 -1.11
N GLY A 165 -2.85 -11.67 -0.11
CA GLY A 165 -2.21 -10.86 0.92
C GLY A 165 -1.71 -11.68 2.12
N ARG A 166 -0.47 -11.49 2.54
CA ARG A 166 0.13 -12.15 3.72
C ARG A 166 -0.27 -11.43 5.04
N ARG A 167 -1.29 -11.96 5.74
CA ARG A 167 -1.72 -11.44 7.06
C ARG A 167 -0.78 -11.82 8.21
N ASP A 168 -0.36 -13.09 8.20
CA ASP A 168 0.38 -13.71 9.30
C ASP A 168 1.89 -13.77 9.08
N GLU A 169 2.41 -13.13 8.04
CA GLU A 169 3.85 -13.15 7.78
C GLU A 169 4.59 -12.46 8.93
N PRO A 170 5.45 -13.19 9.65
CA PRO A 170 6.15 -12.62 10.78
C PRO A 170 7.00 -11.46 10.27
N GLY A 171 6.83 -10.27 10.87
CA GLY A 171 7.69 -9.13 10.53
C GLY A 171 9.18 -9.51 10.59
N ARG A 172 9.97 -8.98 9.66
CA ARG A 172 11.41 -9.21 9.56
C ARG A 172 12.09 -8.69 10.83
N THR A 173 12.94 -9.51 11.44
CA THR A 173 13.73 -9.12 12.62
C THR A 173 15.12 -8.69 12.18
N VAL A 174 15.48 -7.45 12.49
CA VAL A 174 16.79 -6.86 12.27
C VAL A 174 17.50 -6.76 13.62
N ARG A 175 18.66 -7.39 13.74
CA ARG A 175 19.51 -7.29 14.94
C ARG A 175 20.39 -6.05 14.82
N LEU A 176 20.33 -5.18 15.81
CA LEU A 176 21.00 -3.89 15.87
C LEU A 176 21.82 -3.76 17.16
N THR A 177 22.78 -2.84 17.16
CA THR A 177 23.54 -2.43 18.33
C THR A 177 23.19 -0.99 18.66
N LEU A 178 22.74 -0.73 19.88
CA LEU A 178 22.44 0.62 20.33
C LEU A 178 23.75 1.43 20.40
N LYS A 179 23.93 2.39 19.50
CA LYS A 179 25.10 3.28 19.46
C LYS A 179 24.96 4.43 20.46
N ALA A 180 23.83 5.13 20.42
CA ALA A 180 23.57 6.26 21.31
C ALA A 180 22.07 6.55 21.43
N VAL A 181 21.72 7.29 22.49
CA VAL A 181 20.38 7.83 22.72
C VAL A 181 20.35 9.26 22.19
N LEU A 182 19.38 9.58 21.35
CA LEU A 182 19.23 10.90 20.73
C LEU A 182 18.29 11.79 21.55
N PRO A 183 18.74 12.98 21.96
CA PRO A 183 17.86 13.96 22.58
C PRO A 183 16.92 14.62 21.54
N PRO A 184 15.82 15.26 21.98
CA PRO A 184 14.88 15.94 21.10
C PRO A 184 15.53 16.99 20.18
N ARG A 185 16.53 17.74 20.71
CA ARG A 185 17.27 18.79 19.99
C ARG A 185 18.07 18.29 18.78
N THR A 186 18.38 17.00 18.70
CA THR A 186 19.03 16.35 17.55
C THR A 186 18.08 15.38 16.85
N LEU A 187 16.78 15.70 16.85
CA LEU A 187 15.73 14.91 16.19
C LEU A 187 15.53 13.50 16.74
N GLY A 188 15.87 13.26 18.01
CA GLY A 188 15.54 11.99 18.67
C GLY A 188 14.04 11.67 18.68
N GLU A 189 13.18 12.69 18.61
CA GLU A 189 11.71 12.56 18.54
C GLU A 189 11.15 12.86 17.14
N PHE A 190 11.94 12.68 16.08
CA PHE A 190 11.46 12.96 14.71
C PHE A 190 10.12 12.25 14.43
N SER A 191 9.14 13.00 13.94
CA SER A 191 7.83 12.46 13.54
C SER A 191 7.15 13.38 12.54
N LEU A 192 6.61 12.78 11.47
CA LEU A 192 5.76 13.48 10.49
C LEU A 192 4.32 13.63 10.95
N GLN A 193 3.91 12.86 11.95
CA GLN A 193 2.54 12.86 12.46
C GLN A 193 2.47 13.70 13.74
N PRO A 194 1.45 14.59 13.88
CA PRO A 194 1.17 15.25 15.14
C PRO A 194 0.74 14.20 16.18
N ARG A 195 1.54 14.01 17.23
CA ARG A 195 1.26 13.06 18.30
C ARG A 195 1.40 13.75 19.67
N PRO A 196 0.42 13.63 20.58
CA PRO A 196 0.52 14.19 21.93
C PRO A 196 1.54 13.48 22.82
N GLN A 197 1.76 12.18 22.60
CA GLN A 197 2.66 11.35 23.39
C GLN A 197 4.14 11.59 23.02
N GLU A 198 5.04 11.08 23.86
CA GLU A 198 6.46 10.94 23.54
C GLU A 198 6.64 10.00 22.33
N VAL A 199 7.66 10.27 21.53
CA VAL A 199 7.92 9.50 20.30
C VAL A 199 8.91 8.38 20.60
N HIS A 200 8.51 7.14 20.37
CA HIS A 200 9.43 6.01 20.34
C HIS A 200 10.01 5.90 18.93
N ALA A 201 11.21 6.41 18.73
CA ALA A 201 11.89 6.37 17.43
C ALA A 201 13.18 5.56 17.50
N ILE A 202 13.46 4.81 16.44
CA ILE A 202 14.73 4.14 16.20
C ILE A 202 15.23 4.47 14.80
N PHE A 203 16.49 4.88 14.69
CA PHE A 203 17.15 5.23 13.45
C PHE A 203 18.26 4.21 13.19
N LEU A 204 18.34 3.71 11.95
CA LEU A 204 19.31 2.72 11.51
C LEU A 204 19.75 3.02 10.07
N PRO A 205 20.89 2.48 9.61
CA PRO A 205 21.35 2.70 8.24
C PRO A 205 20.28 2.34 7.20
N LEU A 206 19.99 3.28 6.28
CA LEU A 206 19.01 3.11 5.21
C LEU A 206 19.24 1.81 4.42
N ARG A 207 20.49 1.58 4.00
CA ARG A 207 20.89 0.37 3.25
C ARG A 207 20.61 -0.93 4.01
N LEU A 208 20.85 -0.97 5.32
CA LEU A 208 20.59 -2.16 6.14
C LEU A 208 19.09 -2.48 6.14
N LEU A 209 18.26 -1.47 6.33
CA LEU A 209 16.81 -1.65 6.37
C LEU A 209 16.26 -2.03 5.00
N GLN A 210 16.71 -1.37 3.93
CA GLN A 210 16.38 -1.71 2.55
C GLN A 210 16.70 -3.18 2.21
N GLN A 211 17.93 -3.64 2.48
CA GLN A 211 18.35 -5.03 2.25
C GLN A 211 17.53 -6.02 3.07
N SER A 212 17.26 -5.71 4.35
CA SER A 212 16.45 -6.57 5.23
C SER A 212 15.00 -6.74 4.73
N LEU A 213 14.51 -5.79 3.94
CA LEU A 213 13.17 -5.78 3.35
C LEU A 213 13.15 -6.24 1.88
N GLY A 214 14.32 -6.44 1.24
CA GLY A 214 14.42 -6.71 -0.20
C GLY A 214 13.96 -5.52 -1.06
N GLN A 215 14.15 -4.29 -0.57
CA GLN A 215 13.75 -3.03 -1.19
C GLN A 215 14.98 -2.12 -1.38
N GLU A 216 16.02 -2.64 -2.02
CA GLU A 216 17.27 -1.91 -2.28
C GLU A 216 17.03 -0.70 -3.18
N GLU A 217 17.68 0.43 -2.89
CA GLU A 217 17.55 1.70 -3.64
C GLU A 217 16.09 2.20 -3.71
N ARG A 218 15.28 1.85 -2.69
CA ARG A 218 13.88 2.27 -2.58
C ARG A 218 13.60 2.94 -1.25
N ALA A 219 12.65 3.85 -1.26
CA ALA A 219 12.14 4.58 -0.10
C ALA A 219 10.60 4.57 -0.14
N ASN A 220 9.95 4.83 1.00
CA ASN A 220 8.49 5.03 1.04
C ASN A 220 8.10 6.41 1.56
N THR A 221 9.09 7.22 1.94
CA THR A 221 8.93 8.59 2.44
C THR A 221 10.02 9.47 1.86
N LEU A 222 9.65 10.64 1.34
CA LEU A 222 10.57 11.68 0.88
C LEU A 222 10.26 12.95 1.65
N LEU A 223 11.21 13.41 2.46
CA LEU A 223 11.12 14.72 3.12
C LEU A 223 11.44 15.81 2.12
N VAL A 224 10.68 16.90 2.18
CA VAL A 224 10.90 18.04 1.30
C VAL A 224 10.95 19.32 2.11
N ALA A 225 12.02 20.08 1.90
CA ALA A 225 12.19 21.43 2.43
C ALA A 225 12.26 22.42 1.27
N GLY A 226 11.57 23.55 1.40
CA GLY A 226 11.52 24.59 0.38
C GLY A 226 10.20 25.37 0.36
N GLN A 227 10.16 26.41 -0.47
CA GLN A 227 9.00 27.31 -0.59
C GLN A 227 7.92 26.81 -1.55
N ALA A 228 8.08 25.62 -2.15
CA ALA A 228 7.08 25.06 -3.04
C ALA A 228 5.79 24.77 -2.28
N GLY A 229 4.65 25.19 -2.83
CA GLY A 229 3.34 24.80 -2.30
C GLY A 229 3.05 23.32 -2.58
N GLU A 230 2.11 22.74 -1.82
CA GLU A 230 1.68 21.34 -1.98
C GLU A 230 1.27 21.01 -3.43
N GLY A 231 0.48 21.89 -4.07
CA GLY A 231 0.05 21.71 -5.45
C GLY A 231 1.16 21.86 -6.49
N ASP A 232 2.17 22.69 -6.23
CA ASP A 232 3.33 22.83 -7.13
C ASP A 232 4.21 21.59 -7.07
N LEU A 233 4.47 21.10 -5.86
CA LEU A 233 5.22 19.87 -5.65
C LEU A 233 4.51 18.67 -6.26
N ALA A 234 3.18 18.57 -6.12
CA ALA A 234 2.39 17.49 -6.73
C ALA A 234 2.50 17.50 -8.26
N ARG A 235 2.50 18.68 -8.90
CA ARG A 235 2.68 18.81 -10.35
C ARG A 235 4.08 18.38 -10.80
N GLU A 236 5.13 18.78 -10.09
CA GLU A 236 6.49 18.36 -10.42
C GLU A 236 6.74 16.88 -10.11
N LEU A 237 6.09 16.35 -9.06
CA LEU A 237 6.09 14.92 -8.74
C LEU A 237 5.49 14.11 -9.90
N ALA A 238 4.35 14.53 -10.46
CA ALA A 238 3.75 13.86 -11.63
C ALA A 238 4.70 13.84 -12.85
N ARG A 239 5.54 14.86 -12.99
CA ARG A 239 6.53 14.96 -14.07
C ARG A 239 7.77 14.13 -13.83
N ALA A 240 8.17 13.95 -12.56
CA ALA A 240 9.39 13.24 -12.16
C ALA A 240 9.17 11.73 -11.92
N ALA A 241 7.99 11.34 -11.43
CA ALA A 241 7.65 9.96 -11.10
C ALA A 241 7.63 9.08 -12.35
N ARG A 242 8.17 7.87 -12.24
CA ARG A 242 8.03 6.79 -13.24
C ARG A 242 6.89 5.88 -12.82
N LEU A 243 6.42 5.04 -13.75
CA LEU A 243 5.42 4.02 -13.44
C LEU A 243 5.85 3.11 -12.27
N ASP A 244 7.14 2.79 -12.17
CA ASP A 244 7.69 1.99 -11.07
C ASP A 244 7.52 2.66 -9.70
N ASP A 245 7.60 3.99 -9.62
CA ASP A 245 7.35 4.74 -8.36
C ASP A 245 5.89 4.68 -7.93
N LEU A 246 4.99 4.45 -8.89
CA LEU A 246 3.56 4.25 -8.68
C LEU A 246 3.20 2.78 -8.46
N GLY A 247 4.20 1.90 -8.37
CA GLY A 247 4.01 0.46 -8.23
C GLY A 247 3.46 -0.22 -9.50
N LEU A 248 3.56 0.41 -10.67
CA LEU A 248 3.08 -0.10 -11.95
C LEU A 248 4.23 -0.64 -12.80
N ARG A 249 3.99 -1.77 -13.45
CA ARG A 249 4.96 -2.45 -14.33
C ARG A 249 4.37 -2.67 -15.71
N LEU A 250 5.20 -2.49 -16.73
CA LEU A 250 4.91 -2.86 -18.11
C LEU A 250 5.85 -3.98 -18.53
N ARG A 251 5.36 -5.21 -18.52
CA ARG A 251 6.11 -6.41 -18.91
C ARG A 251 5.95 -6.66 -20.40
N ILE A 252 7.04 -6.88 -21.12
CA ILE A 252 7.00 -7.25 -22.54
C ILE A 252 6.73 -8.74 -22.65
N LEU A 253 5.84 -9.12 -23.55
CA LEU A 253 5.42 -10.49 -23.81
C LEU A 253 5.62 -10.81 -25.29
N PRO A 254 6.86 -11.19 -25.69
CA PRO A 254 7.24 -11.32 -27.09
C PRO A 254 6.40 -12.36 -27.84
N GLY A 255 6.11 -13.50 -27.20
CA GLY A 255 5.37 -14.61 -27.81
C GLY A 255 3.93 -14.26 -28.21
N GLN A 256 3.36 -13.24 -27.58
CA GLN A 256 1.99 -12.79 -27.81
C GLN A 256 1.95 -11.37 -28.41
N GLY A 257 3.12 -10.82 -28.78
CA GLY A 257 3.24 -9.52 -29.44
C GLY A 257 2.58 -8.38 -28.66
N SER A 258 2.68 -8.36 -27.33
CA SER A 258 1.97 -7.37 -26.50
C SER A 258 2.71 -7.04 -25.20
N LEU A 259 2.20 -6.04 -24.49
CA LEU A 259 2.64 -5.66 -23.16
C LEU A 259 1.60 -6.14 -22.14
N SER A 260 2.02 -6.35 -20.89
CA SER A 260 1.13 -6.55 -19.74
C SER A 260 1.37 -5.42 -18.75
N LEU A 261 0.32 -4.63 -18.50
CA LEU A 261 0.27 -3.67 -17.41
C LEU A 261 -0.16 -4.41 -16.14
N GLU A 262 0.69 -4.36 -15.13
CA GLU A 262 0.54 -5.06 -13.85
C GLU A 262 0.87 -4.10 -12.69
N SER A 263 0.40 -4.44 -11.49
CA SER A 263 0.71 -3.71 -10.25
C SER A 263 1.45 -4.59 -9.26
N VAL A 264 2.35 -3.99 -8.47
CA VAL A 264 2.99 -4.64 -7.31
C VAL A 264 1.99 -5.07 -6.24
N SER A 265 0.77 -4.52 -6.27
CA SER A 265 -0.35 -4.95 -5.41
C SER A 265 -1.13 -6.16 -5.93
N ALA A 266 -0.73 -6.69 -7.08
CA ALA A 266 -1.43 -7.73 -7.84
C ALA A 266 -2.86 -7.36 -8.30
N LEU A 267 -3.29 -6.12 -8.04
CA LEU A 267 -4.57 -5.56 -8.45
C LEU A 267 -4.35 -4.18 -9.06
N LEU A 268 -4.98 -3.91 -10.19
CA LEU A 268 -5.04 -2.58 -10.79
C LEU A 268 -6.25 -1.85 -10.24
N ASP A 269 -5.98 -0.67 -9.67
CA ASP A 269 -7.00 0.28 -9.23
C ASP A 269 -7.84 0.79 -10.41
N ASP A 270 -9.10 1.14 -10.16
CA ASP A 270 -10.05 1.56 -11.20
C ASP A 270 -9.61 2.87 -11.89
N ASP A 271 -8.98 3.80 -11.17
CA ASP A 271 -8.44 5.04 -11.76
C ASP A 271 -7.24 4.74 -12.67
N VAL A 272 -6.36 3.82 -12.24
CA VAL A 272 -5.23 3.37 -13.06
C VAL A 272 -5.71 2.66 -14.31
N ALA A 273 -6.70 1.76 -14.19
CA ALA A 273 -7.29 1.05 -15.31
C ALA A 273 -7.98 2.01 -16.30
N ALA A 274 -8.67 3.04 -15.80
CA ALA A 274 -9.27 4.08 -16.63
C ALA A 274 -8.22 4.90 -17.39
N ALA A 275 -7.15 5.34 -16.72
CA ALA A 275 -6.04 6.04 -17.35
C ALA A 275 -5.32 5.16 -18.40
N ALA A 276 -5.13 3.87 -18.11
CA ALA A 276 -4.56 2.89 -19.03
C ALA A 276 -5.42 2.72 -20.29
N ARG A 277 -6.73 2.54 -20.15
CA ARG A 277 -7.67 2.48 -21.29
C ARG A 277 -7.59 3.73 -22.16
N LYS A 278 -7.57 4.91 -21.53
CA LYS A 278 -7.49 6.19 -22.23
C LYS A 278 -6.17 6.33 -22.99
N ALA A 279 -5.04 6.00 -22.36
CA ALA A 279 -3.73 6.00 -23.00
C ALA A 279 -3.66 5.01 -24.17
N ALA A 280 -4.19 3.80 -23.99
CA ALA A 280 -4.24 2.76 -25.01
C ALA A 280 -5.05 3.19 -26.24
N SER A 281 -6.23 3.77 -26.02
CA SER A 281 -7.11 4.28 -27.07
C SER A 281 -6.40 5.34 -27.93
N ARG A 282 -5.75 6.33 -27.29
CA ARG A 282 -4.98 7.38 -28.01
C ARG A 282 -3.81 6.81 -28.81
N ALA A 283 -3.14 5.79 -28.27
CA ALA A 283 -1.98 5.17 -28.91
C ALA A 283 -2.38 4.07 -29.92
N GLY A 284 -3.66 3.76 -30.06
CA GLY A 284 -4.18 2.74 -30.98
C GLY A 284 -3.83 1.30 -30.58
N PHE A 285 -3.72 1.04 -29.27
CA PHE A 285 -3.52 -0.30 -28.73
C PHE A 285 -4.87 -1.02 -28.59
N GLU A 286 -4.87 -2.31 -28.89
CA GLU A 286 -5.95 -3.21 -28.47
C GLU A 286 -5.73 -3.59 -27.00
N VAL A 287 -6.77 -3.40 -26.20
CA VAL A 287 -6.76 -3.73 -24.76
C VAL A 287 -7.52 -5.03 -24.54
N THR A 288 -6.94 -5.91 -23.72
CA THR A 288 -7.65 -7.03 -23.12
C THR A 288 -7.53 -6.96 -21.61
N GLU A 289 -8.66 -6.83 -20.92
CA GLU A 289 -8.71 -6.75 -19.46
C GLU A 289 -8.94 -8.13 -18.85
N SER A 290 -8.22 -8.42 -17.76
CA SER A 290 -8.39 -9.68 -17.05
C SER A 290 -8.36 -9.54 -15.53
N LEU A 291 -9.11 -10.42 -14.87
CA LEU A 291 -9.09 -10.64 -13.43
C LEU A 291 -8.89 -12.13 -13.19
N VAL A 292 -7.69 -12.50 -12.75
CA VAL A 292 -7.34 -13.90 -12.47
C VAL A 292 -7.50 -14.20 -10.98
N TYR A 293 -8.06 -15.35 -10.67
CA TYR A 293 -8.26 -15.80 -9.30
C TYR A 293 -7.96 -17.30 -9.15
N LEU A 294 -7.60 -17.71 -7.94
CA LEU A 294 -7.42 -19.13 -7.62
C LEU A 294 -8.71 -19.67 -6.99
N ALA A 295 -9.35 -20.61 -7.66
CA ALA A 295 -10.47 -21.36 -7.12
C ALA A 295 -9.98 -22.55 -6.29
N ASN A 296 -10.62 -22.78 -5.15
CA ASN A 296 -10.33 -23.92 -4.26
C ASN A 296 -10.78 -25.24 -4.88
N ALA A 297 -11.92 -25.21 -5.57
CA ALA A 297 -12.47 -26.36 -6.28
C ALA A 297 -13.37 -25.89 -7.43
N ILE A 298 -13.26 -26.55 -8.59
CA ILE A 298 -14.30 -26.55 -9.63
C ILE A 298 -14.95 -27.93 -9.59
N ARG A 299 -16.26 -28.02 -9.34
CA ARG A 299 -16.94 -29.32 -9.18
C ARG A 299 -18.07 -29.52 -10.18
N ARG A 300 -18.27 -30.78 -10.53
CA ARG A 300 -19.41 -31.27 -11.30
C ARG A 300 -19.81 -32.64 -10.80
N GLY A 301 -21.03 -32.75 -10.25
CA GLY A 301 -21.46 -33.98 -9.57
C GLY A 301 -20.41 -34.40 -8.54
N ASP A 302 -19.91 -35.63 -8.67
CA ASP A 302 -18.92 -36.21 -7.77
C ASP A 302 -17.45 -35.89 -8.14
N ARG A 303 -17.20 -35.19 -9.26
CA ARG A 303 -15.84 -34.84 -9.71
C ARG A 303 -15.43 -33.45 -9.28
N SER A 304 -14.15 -33.27 -9.00
CA SER A 304 -13.59 -32.01 -8.50
C SER A 304 -12.19 -31.74 -9.05
N LEU A 305 -11.95 -30.51 -9.52
CA LEU A 305 -10.63 -29.96 -9.83
C LEU A 305 -10.18 -29.08 -8.67
N PRO A 306 -9.16 -29.47 -7.90
CA PRO A 306 -8.64 -28.64 -6.82
C PRO A 306 -7.80 -27.47 -7.36
N TYR A 307 -7.68 -26.40 -6.58
CA TYR A 307 -6.68 -25.32 -6.74
C TYR A 307 -6.41 -24.89 -8.18
N SER A 308 -7.44 -24.35 -8.83
CA SER A 308 -7.45 -24.08 -10.26
C SER A 308 -7.53 -22.58 -10.54
N LEU A 309 -6.64 -22.07 -11.40
CA LEU A 309 -6.69 -20.67 -11.84
C LEU A 309 -7.87 -20.46 -12.80
N VAL A 310 -8.65 -19.42 -12.53
CA VAL A 310 -9.81 -19.00 -13.32
C VAL A 310 -9.60 -17.57 -13.77
N ALA A 311 -9.81 -17.30 -15.07
CA ALA A 311 -9.64 -15.97 -15.63
C ALA A 311 -11.00 -15.35 -16.00
N GLY A 312 -11.29 -14.21 -15.38
CA GLY A 312 -12.27 -13.25 -15.87
C GLY A 312 -11.72 -12.52 -17.08
N LEU A 313 -12.44 -12.54 -18.20
CA LEU A 313 -12.03 -11.91 -19.45
C LEU A 313 -13.06 -10.89 -19.91
N ASP A 314 -12.61 -9.75 -20.44
CA ASP A 314 -13.53 -8.79 -21.05
C ASP A 314 -14.39 -9.43 -22.15
N GLU A 315 -15.48 -8.75 -22.50
CA GLU A 315 -16.49 -9.26 -23.43
C GLU A 315 -15.86 -9.71 -24.77
N ARG A 316 -14.97 -8.90 -25.34
CA ARG A 316 -14.30 -9.23 -26.60
C ARG A 316 -13.44 -10.49 -26.49
N ALA A 317 -12.60 -10.58 -25.46
CA ALA A 317 -11.71 -11.71 -25.25
C ALA A 317 -12.49 -12.98 -24.91
N TYR A 318 -13.54 -12.89 -24.09
CA TYR A 318 -14.40 -14.02 -23.76
C TYR A 318 -15.14 -14.55 -25.01
N HIS A 319 -15.73 -13.68 -25.83
CA HIS A 319 -16.37 -14.09 -27.07
C HIS A 319 -15.39 -14.66 -28.09
N SER A 320 -14.13 -14.23 -28.10
CA SER A 320 -13.11 -14.82 -28.98
C SER A 320 -12.84 -16.30 -28.68
N LEU A 321 -13.13 -16.77 -27.45
CA LEU A 321 -12.94 -18.16 -27.04
C LEU A 321 -14.13 -19.06 -27.38
N VAL A 322 -15.36 -18.54 -27.30
CA VAL A 322 -16.59 -19.35 -27.40
C VAL A 322 -17.45 -19.03 -28.64
N GLY A 323 -17.15 -17.95 -29.35
CA GLY A 323 -18.01 -17.41 -30.40
C GLY A 323 -19.32 -16.81 -29.85
N GLU A 324 -20.28 -16.53 -30.72
CA GLU A 324 -21.57 -15.92 -30.32
C GLU A 324 -22.51 -16.88 -29.58
N ARG A 325 -22.23 -18.20 -29.58
CA ARG A 325 -23.17 -19.25 -29.14
C ARG A 325 -23.04 -19.68 -27.67
N GLY A 326 -22.02 -19.23 -26.94
CA GLY A 326 -21.74 -19.75 -25.59
C GLY A 326 -21.80 -18.72 -24.47
N SER A 327 -22.71 -17.77 -24.55
CA SER A 327 -23.05 -16.94 -23.38
C SER A 327 -24.40 -17.40 -22.80
N ALA A 328 -24.42 -17.67 -21.49
CA ALA A 328 -25.66 -18.00 -20.80
C ALA A 328 -26.59 -16.79 -20.77
N SER A 329 -27.91 -17.01 -20.79
CA SER A 329 -28.91 -15.93 -20.78
C SER A 329 -28.86 -15.04 -19.54
N ASN A 330 -28.31 -15.55 -18.43
CA ASN A 330 -28.10 -14.82 -17.19
C ASN A 330 -26.69 -14.18 -17.07
N GLY A 331 -25.85 -14.28 -18.11
CA GLY A 331 -24.47 -13.80 -18.11
C GLY A 331 -23.48 -14.61 -17.27
N ARG A 332 -23.93 -15.57 -16.45
CA ARG A 332 -23.09 -16.39 -15.55
C ARG A 332 -22.68 -17.69 -16.23
N SER A 333 -21.86 -17.56 -17.26
CA SER A 333 -21.28 -18.68 -17.98
C SER A 333 -19.84 -18.96 -17.56
N ILE A 334 -19.44 -20.23 -17.66
CA ILE A 334 -18.05 -20.67 -17.47
C ILE A 334 -17.63 -21.58 -18.63
N LEU A 335 -16.44 -21.33 -19.15
CA LEU A 335 -15.76 -22.15 -20.13
C LEU A 335 -14.66 -22.93 -19.43
N LEU A 336 -14.47 -24.19 -19.80
CA LEU A 336 -13.33 -24.98 -19.36
C LEU A 336 -12.36 -25.20 -20.50
N ASN A 337 -11.06 -25.22 -20.22
CA ASN A 337 -10.11 -25.69 -21.21
C ASN A 337 -10.24 -27.21 -21.43
N SER A 338 -9.69 -27.72 -22.53
CA SER A 338 -9.85 -29.12 -22.92
C SER A 338 -9.37 -30.12 -21.86
N TRP A 339 -8.32 -29.79 -21.10
CA TRP A 339 -7.82 -30.63 -20.01
C TRP A 339 -8.81 -30.69 -18.84
N ALA A 340 -9.26 -29.52 -18.37
CA ALA A 340 -10.19 -29.41 -17.25
C ALA A 340 -11.54 -30.09 -17.57
N ALA A 341 -12.02 -29.94 -18.80
CA ALA A 341 -13.22 -30.63 -19.26
C ALA A 341 -13.06 -32.16 -19.26
N GLN A 342 -11.93 -32.67 -19.75
CA GLN A 342 -11.66 -34.11 -19.76
C GLN A 342 -11.61 -34.71 -18.34
N ASP A 343 -10.97 -34.01 -17.40
CA ASP A 343 -10.85 -34.44 -16.00
C ASP A 343 -12.23 -34.42 -15.30
N LEU A 344 -13.05 -33.39 -15.55
CA LEU A 344 -14.44 -33.32 -15.05
C LEU A 344 -15.46 -34.21 -15.78
N GLY A 345 -15.08 -34.91 -16.85
CA GLY A 345 -15.93 -35.88 -17.56
C GLY A 345 -16.83 -35.28 -18.65
N GLU A 346 -17.74 -36.09 -19.20
CA GLU A 346 -18.54 -35.75 -20.40
C GLU A 346 -19.31 -34.43 -20.26
N TRP A 347 -19.01 -33.46 -21.10
CA TRP A 347 -19.59 -32.11 -21.09
C TRP A 347 -21.07 -32.12 -21.50
N GLY A 348 -21.97 -31.67 -20.62
CA GLY A 348 -23.42 -31.89 -20.76
C GLY A 348 -24.33 -30.71 -20.40
N GLY A 349 -23.83 -29.48 -20.32
CA GLY A 349 -24.65 -28.30 -20.00
C GLY A 349 -25.18 -28.25 -18.56
N ASP A 350 -24.76 -29.16 -17.68
CA ASP A 350 -25.05 -29.07 -16.25
C ASP A 350 -24.33 -27.88 -15.60
N PRO A 351 -24.88 -27.28 -14.53
CA PRO A 351 -24.17 -26.26 -13.77
C PRO A 351 -22.90 -26.83 -13.11
N LEU A 352 -21.91 -25.95 -13.01
CA LEU A 352 -20.64 -26.18 -12.33
C LEU A 352 -20.62 -25.36 -11.05
N SER A 353 -20.17 -25.97 -9.95
CA SER A 353 -19.97 -25.25 -8.70
C SER A 353 -18.51 -24.84 -8.54
N LEU A 354 -18.31 -23.57 -8.16
CA LEU A 354 -16.99 -22.98 -7.99
C LEU A 354 -16.82 -22.55 -6.54
N ASP A 355 -15.93 -23.24 -5.83
CA ASP A 355 -15.55 -22.89 -4.46
C ASP A 355 -14.32 -21.99 -4.48
N TYR A 356 -14.33 -20.91 -3.72
CA TYR A 356 -13.22 -19.98 -3.62
C TYR A 356 -13.15 -19.32 -2.25
N TYR A 357 -11.95 -18.95 -1.83
CA TYR A 357 -11.77 -18.23 -0.57
C TYR A 357 -12.02 -16.73 -0.74
N LEU A 358 -12.56 -16.09 0.29
CA LEU A 358 -12.58 -14.64 0.47
C LEU A 358 -12.27 -14.27 1.91
N TRP A 359 -11.56 -13.16 2.12
CA TRP A 359 -11.43 -12.58 3.44
C TRP A 359 -12.66 -11.74 3.76
N ASN A 360 -13.30 -12.00 4.90
CA ASN A 360 -14.38 -11.17 5.39
C ASN A 360 -13.85 -9.92 6.13
N GLU A 361 -14.75 -9.00 6.50
CA GLU A 361 -14.37 -7.73 7.16
C GLU A 361 -13.75 -7.93 8.54
N GLU A 362 -14.12 -9.00 9.26
CA GLU A 362 -13.51 -9.38 10.54
C GLU A 362 -12.15 -10.06 10.37
N GLY A 363 -11.73 -10.31 9.13
CA GLY A 363 -10.46 -10.90 8.82
C GLY A 363 -10.39 -12.43 8.93
N ARG A 364 -11.52 -13.11 8.85
CA ARG A 364 -11.61 -14.57 8.74
C ARG A 364 -11.68 -14.98 7.26
N LEU A 365 -11.05 -16.10 6.94
CA LEU A 365 -11.11 -16.68 5.61
C LEU A 365 -12.38 -17.51 5.48
N GLU A 366 -13.28 -17.12 4.59
CA GLU A 366 -14.51 -17.82 4.30
C GLU A 366 -14.41 -18.56 2.96
N THR A 367 -15.02 -19.74 2.86
CA THR A 367 -15.24 -20.39 1.57
C THR A 367 -16.60 -19.99 1.05
N ARG A 368 -16.66 -19.43 -0.16
CA ARG A 368 -17.91 -19.19 -0.89
C ARG A 368 -18.01 -20.14 -2.06
N THR A 369 -19.26 -20.46 -2.41
CA THR A 369 -19.59 -21.30 -3.56
C THR A 369 -20.52 -20.52 -4.49
N VAL A 370 -20.29 -20.61 -5.79
CA VAL A 370 -21.19 -20.08 -6.81
C VAL A 370 -21.47 -21.14 -7.87
N GLU A 371 -22.72 -21.22 -8.31
CA GLU A 371 -23.13 -22.05 -9.44
C GLU A 371 -23.01 -21.24 -10.74
N LEU A 372 -22.34 -21.82 -11.73
CA LEU A 372 -22.09 -21.22 -13.04
C LEU A 372 -22.56 -22.16 -14.14
N GLN A 373 -23.20 -21.61 -15.17
CA GLN A 373 -23.68 -22.39 -16.30
C GLN A 373 -22.50 -22.80 -17.20
N ALA A 374 -22.32 -24.10 -17.40
CA ALA A 374 -21.35 -24.64 -18.34
C ALA A 374 -21.68 -24.18 -19.77
N ALA A 375 -20.83 -23.33 -20.36
CA ALA A 375 -21.05 -22.76 -21.69
C ALA A 375 -20.33 -23.51 -22.81
N GLY A 376 -19.15 -24.06 -22.56
CA GLY A 376 -18.41 -24.82 -23.55
C GLY A 376 -17.02 -25.24 -23.09
N VAL A 377 -16.40 -26.04 -23.95
CA VAL A 377 -14.99 -26.43 -23.82
C VAL A 377 -14.18 -25.65 -24.85
N VAL A 378 -13.09 -25.03 -24.41
CA VAL A 378 -12.17 -24.29 -25.28
C VAL A 378 -10.90 -25.12 -25.51
N PRO A 379 -10.41 -25.22 -26.77
CA PRO A 379 -9.13 -25.85 -27.02
C PRO A 379 -8.01 -25.05 -26.34
N MET A 380 -7.00 -25.73 -25.82
CA MET A 380 -5.80 -25.07 -25.26
C MET A 380 -4.92 -24.50 -26.39
N LEU A 381 -5.39 -23.43 -27.03
CA LEU A 381 -4.73 -22.68 -28.08
C LEU A 381 -4.90 -21.17 -27.84
N GLY A 382 -3.96 -20.37 -28.35
CA GLY A 382 -4.03 -18.91 -28.23
C GLY A 382 -4.20 -18.45 -26.79
N LEU A 383 -5.20 -17.58 -26.55
CA LEU A 383 -5.49 -17.03 -25.22
C LEU A 383 -5.81 -18.11 -24.17
N ALA A 384 -6.47 -19.21 -24.55
CA ALA A 384 -6.80 -20.30 -23.63
C ALA A 384 -5.59 -21.16 -23.24
N ALA A 385 -4.45 -21.02 -23.94
CA ALA A 385 -3.17 -21.62 -23.58
C ALA A 385 -2.19 -20.62 -22.95
N ASP A 386 -2.56 -19.35 -22.82
CA ASP A 386 -1.64 -18.29 -22.45
C ASP A 386 -1.32 -18.33 -20.94
N ARG A 387 -0.13 -18.81 -20.60
CA ARG A 387 0.38 -18.82 -19.22
C ARG A 387 0.67 -17.42 -18.68
N ASP A 388 0.90 -16.44 -19.57
CA ASP A 388 1.23 -15.05 -19.22
C ASP A 388 -0.01 -14.19 -18.98
N LEU A 389 -1.22 -14.74 -19.11
CA LEU A 389 -2.47 -14.07 -18.71
C LEU A 389 -2.54 -13.86 -17.20
N VAL A 390 -1.77 -14.63 -16.45
CA VAL A 390 -1.68 -14.61 -14.99
C VAL A 390 -0.45 -13.79 -14.60
N PRO A 391 -0.58 -12.72 -13.78
CA PRO A 391 0.58 -11.97 -13.32
C PRO A 391 1.45 -12.83 -12.40
N GLU A 392 2.66 -12.35 -12.11
CA GLU A 392 3.52 -13.03 -11.14
C GLU A 392 2.96 -12.95 -9.73
N TYR A 393 2.64 -14.11 -9.14
CA TYR A 393 2.25 -14.26 -7.74
C TYR A 393 3.41 -14.86 -6.94
N PRO A 394 3.97 -14.13 -5.95
CA PRO A 394 4.99 -14.66 -5.04
C PRO A 394 4.51 -15.94 -4.34
N GLY A 395 5.38 -16.96 -4.29
CA GLY A 395 5.07 -18.26 -3.66
C GLY A 395 4.23 -19.22 -4.51
N ILE A 396 3.76 -18.81 -5.70
CA ILE A 396 2.98 -19.66 -6.62
C ILE A 396 3.67 -19.75 -7.99
N THR A 397 3.82 -18.64 -8.72
CA THR A 397 4.24 -18.66 -10.13
C THR A 397 5.62 -19.27 -10.36
N ARG A 398 6.54 -19.10 -9.39
CA ARG A 398 7.93 -19.55 -9.47
C ARG A 398 8.17 -20.97 -8.91
N SER A 399 7.19 -21.57 -8.23
CA SER A 399 7.37 -22.91 -7.64
C SER A 399 7.44 -23.99 -8.72
N ALA A 400 8.42 -24.89 -8.62
CA ALA A 400 8.57 -25.98 -9.60
C ALA A 400 7.35 -26.91 -9.57
N HIS A 401 6.90 -27.27 -8.37
CA HIS A 401 5.77 -28.19 -8.15
C HIS A 401 4.59 -27.52 -7.44
N LEU A 402 3.38 -28.08 -7.58
CA LEU A 402 2.20 -27.61 -6.82
C LEU A 402 2.36 -27.88 -5.32
N ALA A 403 3.07 -28.96 -4.98
CA ALA A 403 3.39 -29.30 -3.59
C ALA A 403 4.30 -28.27 -2.90
N ASP A 404 5.06 -27.49 -3.68
CA ASP A 404 5.97 -26.44 -3.20
C ASP A 404 5.30 -25.05 -3.17
N TRP A 405 3.98 -24.99 -3.32
CA TRP A 405 3.24 -23.74 -3.20
C TRP A 405 3.30 -23.24 -1.75
N ASP A 406 3.67 -21.96 -1.58
CA ASP A 406 3.68 -21.25 -0.30
C ASP A 406 2.73 -20.03 -0.34
N PRO A 407 1.42 -20.25 -0.57
CA PRO A 407 0.46 -19.18 -0.66
C PRO A 407 0.10 -18.64 0.73
N PRO A 408 -0.40 -17.40 0.82
CA PRO A 408 -0.81 -16.78 2.07
C PRO A 408 -2.16 -17.27 2.63
N PHE A 409 -2.63 -18.42 2.18
CA PHE A 409 -3.90 -19.04 2.54
C PHE A 409 -3.73 -20.56 2.63
N PRO A 410 -4.56 -21.27 3.42
CA PRO A 410 -4.47 -22.71 3.57
C PRO A 410 -4.73 -23.41 2.23
N VAL A 411 -3.79 -24.28 1.85
CA VAL A 411 -3.95 -25.23 0.75
C VAL A 411 -3.85 -26.64 1.32
N ASP A 412 -4.85 -27.45 1.08
CA ASP A 412 -4.86 -28.87 1.41
C ASP A 412 -4.13 -29.63 0.30
N LEU A 413 -2.81 -29.76 0.47
CA LEU A 413 -1.93 -30.44 -0.48
C LEU A 413 -2.35 -31.91 -0.71
N LYS A 414 -3.10 -32.53 0.22
CA LYS A 414 -3.60 -33.91 0.05
C LYS A 414 -4.64 -34.02 -1.07
N ARG A 415 -5.27 -32.91 -1.46
CA ARG A 415 -6.23 -32.87 -2.57
C ARG A 415 -5.52 -32.82 -3.93
N ILE A 416 -4.24 -32.47 -3.99
CA ILE A 416 -3.48 -32.39 -5.24
C ILE A 416 -3.23 -33.80 -5.76
N ARG A 417 -3.72 -34.10 -6.97
CA ARG A 417 -3.58 -35.41 -7.61
C ARG A 417 -2.40 -35.41 -8.58
N PRO A 418 -1.87 -36.58 -8.98
CA PRO A 418 -0.81 -36.67 -9.99
C PRO A 418 -1.14 -35.98 -11.32
N VAL A 419 -2.42 -35.99 -11.73
CA VAL A 419 -2.87 -35.30 -12.95
C VAL A 419 -2.79 -33.77 -12.82
N ASP A 420 -2.95 -33.23 -11.61
CA ASP A 420 -2.83 -31.79 -11.36
C ASP A 420 -1.36 -31.35 -11.46
N GLU A 421 -0.43 -32.17 -10.97
CA GLU A 421 1.01 -31.93 -11.11
C GLU A 421 1.46 -31.98 -12.57
N GLN A 422 1.00 -32.96 -13.35
CA GLN A 422 1.26 -33.04 -14.79
C GLN A 422 0.76 -31.80 -15.55
N TYR A 423 -0.40 -31.27 -15.16
CA TYR A 423 -0.90 -30.02 -15.72
C TYR A 423 0.04 -28.86 -15.40
N TRP A 424 0.49 -28.76 -14.15
CA TRP A 424 1.41 -27.70 -13.72
C TRP A 424 2.75 -27.78 -14.44
N GLU A 425 3.36 -28.96 -14.56
CA GLU A 425 4.62 -29.16 -15.30
C GLU A 425 4.52 -28.69 -16.75
N ARG A 426 3.41 -29.03 -17.43
CA ARG A 426 3.24 -28.74 -18.86
C ARG A 426 2.76 -27.32 -19.15
N TYR A 427 1.75 -26.86 -18.40
CA TYR A 427 1.00 -25.65 -18.69
C TYR A 427 1.16 -24.54 -17.65
N ARG A 428 1.77 -24.82 -16.49
CA ARG A 428 2.04 -23.83 -15.44
C ARG A 428 0.77 -23.06 -15.07
N THR A 429 0.83 -21.73 -15.11
CA THR A 429 -0.23 -20.79 -14.71
C THR A 429 -1.36 -20.67 -15.72
N THR A 430 -1.39 -21.43 -16.82
CA THR A 430 -2.50 -21.39 -17.78
C THR A 430 -3.85 -21.64 -17.06
N PRO A 431 -4.83 -20.73 -17.17
CA PRO A 431 -6.13 -20.92 -16.53
C PRO A 431 -6.85 -22.18 -16.99
N LYS A 432 -7.50 -22.87 -16.05
CA LYS A 432 -8.34 -24.05 -16.32
C LYS A 432 -9.76 -23.67 -16.71
N ALA A 433 -10.21 -22.49 -16.33
CA ALA A 433 -11.54 -21.99 -16.62
C ALA A 433 -11.54 -20.49 -16.94
N PHE A 434 -12.57 -20.06 -17.68
CA PHE A 434 -12.77 -18.67 -18.10
C PHE A 434 -14.21 -18.27 -17.86
N LEU A 435 -14.44 -17.03 -17.43
CA LEU A 435 -15.78 -16.47 -17.24
C LEU A 435 -15.81 -14.99 -17.64
N PRO A 436 -16.99 -14.39 -17.88
CA PRO A 436 -17.08 -12.97 -18.21
C PRO A 436 -16.49 -12.10 -17.09
N LEU A 437 -15.75 -11.06 -17.45
CA LEU A 437 -15.07 -10.19 -16.48
C LEU A 437 -16.03 -9.56 -15.47
N ALA A 438 -17.24 -9.19 -15.89
CA ALA A 438 -18.26 -8.67 -14.99
C ALA A 438 -18.61 -9.66 -13.86
N VAL A 439 -18.66 -10.96 -14.17
CA VAL A 439 -18.89 -12.03 -13.18
C VAL A 439 -17.66 -12.19 -12.29
N ALA A 440 -16.43 -12.15 -12.84
CA ALA A 440 -15.21 -12.19 -12.03
C ALA A 440 -15.15 -11.03 -11.02
N GLN A 441 -15.54 -9.83 -11.46
CA GLN A 441 -15.55 -8.62 -10.65
C GLN A 441 -16.65 -8.66 -9.58
N GLU A 442 -17.79 -9.27 -9.86
CA GLU A 442 -18.83 -9.53 -8.86
C GLU A 442 -18.32 -10.48 -7.77
N LEU A 443 -17.61 -11.55 -8.16
CA LEU A 443 -17.15 -12.60 -7.24
C LEU A 443 -15.90 -12.20 -6.45
N TRP A 444 -14.95 -11.51 -7.09
CA TRP A 444 -13.58 -11.31 -6.58
C TRP A 444 -13.09 -9.86 -6.66
N GLY A 445 -13.92 -8.94 -7.16
CA GLY A 445 -13.56 -7.53 -7.20
C GLY A 445 -13.28 -6.99 -5.80
N HIS A 446 -12.21 -6.23 -5.67
CA HIS A 446 -11.77 -5.68 -4.39
C HIS A 446 -11.84 -4.15 -4.42
N ARG A 447 -12.03 -3.52 -3.25
CA ARG A 447 -12.05 -2.05 -3.11
C ARG A 447 -10.77 -1.32 -3.54
N LEU A 448 -9.69 -2.08 -3.79
CA LEU A 448 -8.37 -1.58 -4.17
C LEU A 448 -8.02 -1.94 -5.63
N GLY A 449 -8.95 -2.56 -6.35
CA GLY A 449 -8.76 -2.93 -7.74
C GLY A 449 -9.65 -4.09 -8.17
N ARG A 450 -10.04 -4.05 -9.44
CA ARG A 450 -10.98 -5.00 -10.06
C ARG A 450 -10.40 -5.73 -11.26
N LEU A 451 -9.11 -5.55 -11.54
CA LEU A 451 -8.35 -6.24 -12.57
C LEU A 451 -7.05 -6.73 -11.97
N THR A 452 -6.51 -7.83 -12.47
CA THR A 452 -5.15 -8.27 -12.15
C THR A 452 -4.14 -7.74 -13.14
N SER A 453 -4.55 -7.58 -14.40
CA SER A 453 -3.69 -7.15 -15.49
C SER A 453 -4.48 -6.58 -16.67
N MET A 454 -3.81 -5.78 -17.49
CA MET A 454 -4.30 -5.36 -18.81
C MET A 454 -3.27 -5.73 -19.87
N ARG A 455 -3.68 -6.55 -20.84
CA ARG A 455 -2.93 -6.88 -22.06
C ARG A 455 -3.08 -5.74 -23.06
N LEU A 456 -1.96 -5.25 -23.56
CA LEU A 456 -1.88 -4.10 -24.46
C LEU A 456 -1.17 -4.53 -25.73
N ARG A 457 -1.92 -4.77 -26.80
CA ARG A 457 -1.36 -5.17 -28.10
C ARG A 457 -1.22 -3.94 -28.99
N PRO A 458 0.02 -3.53 -29.35
CA PRO A 458 0.23 -2.47 -30.32
C PRO A 458 -0.19 -2.93 -31.73
N LYS A 459 -0.22 -2.01 -32.69
CA LYS A 459 -0.42 -2.35 -34.10
C LYS A 459 0.66 -3.31 -34.59
N ALA A 460 0.30 -4.19 -35.53
CA ALA A 460 1.22 -5.15 -36.11
C ALA A 460 2.47 -4.45 -36.69
N GLY A 461 3.64 -5.03 -36.46
CA GLY A 461 4.93 -4.51 -36.93
C GLY A 461 5.57 -3.43 -36.05
N VAL A 462 4.93 -3.02 -34.96
CA VAL A 462 5.53 -2.11 -33.98
C VAL A 462 6.48 -2.88 -33.06
N ASP A 463 7.69 -2.37 -32.87
CA ASP A 463 8.64 -2.90 -31.89
C ASP A 463 8.10 -2.77 -30.46
N LEU A 464 8.17 -3.85 -29.68
CA LEU A 464 7.54 -3.91 -28.36
C LEU A 464 8.25 -3.01 -27.34
N GLU A 465 9.56 -2.81 -27.47
CA GLU A 465 10.30 -1.94 -26.55
C GLU A 465 9.98 -0.47 -26.81
N ALA A 466 9.96 -0.06 -28.09
CA ALA A 466 9.48 1.26 -28.49
C ALA A 466 8.01 1.49 -28.05
N ALA A 467 7.15 0.49 -28.23
CA ALA A 467 5.77 0.53 -27.78
C ALA A 467 5.66 0.68 -26.25
N ARG A 468 6.50 -0.03 -25.49
CA ARG A 468 6.54 0.03 -24.02
C ARG A 468 6.92 1.42 -23.52
N VAL A 469 7.96 2.02 -24.11
CA VAL A 469 8.39 3.38 -23.76
C VAL A 469 7.31 4.41 -24.10
N ALA A 470 6.78 4.38 -25.33
CA ALA A 470 5.76 5.32 -25.77
C ALA A 470 4.46 5.22 -24.96
N TYR A 471 3.97 4.00 -24.73
CA TYR A 471 2.78 3.77 -23.91
C TYR A 471 3.02 4.17 -22.45
N GLY A 472 4.19 3.84 -21.89
CA GLY A 472 4.55 4.18 -20.52
C GLY A 472 4.52 5.70 -20.25
N GLU A 473 5.08 6.48 -21.18
CA GLU A 473 5.01 7.95 -21.12
C GLU A 473 3.57 8.48 -21.25
N ALA A 474 2.78 7.92 -22.18
CA ALA A 474 1.40 8.31 -22.38
C ALA A 474 0.49 7.99 -21.18
N LEU A 475 0.71 6.84 -20.54
CA LEU A 475 0.03 6.44 -19.31
C LEU A 475 0.41 7.36 -18.16
N ARG A 476 1.71 7.59 -17.96
CA ARG A 476 2.22 8.48 -16.91
C ARG A 476 1.62 9.89 -17.01
N ALA A 477 1.46 10.43 -18.21
CA ALA A 477 0.87 11.75 -18.43
C ALA A 477 -0.62 11.83 -18.04
N ASP A 478 -1.35 10.71 -18.05
CA ASP A 478 -2.77 10.64 -17.69
C ASP A 478 -3.00 10.19 -16.23
N LEU A 479 -1.95 9.76 -15.53
CA LEU A 479 -2.04 9.35 -14.12
C LEU A 479 -1.93 10.55 -13.18
N ASP A 480 -2.79 10.54 -12.17
CA ASP A 480 -2.62 11.36 -10.96
C ASP A 480 -1.80 10.57 -9.94
N PRO A 481 -0.56 11.00 -9.59
CA PRO A 481 0.27 10.30 -8.61
C PRO A 481 -0.44 10.08 -7.27
N ALA A 482 -1.30 11.02 -6.84
CA ALA A 482 -2.01 10.89 -5.57
C ALA A 482 -2.99 9.70 -5.57
N ARG A 483 -3.68 9.48 -6.71
CA ARG A 483 -4.57 8.33 -6.92
C ARG A 483 -3.80 7.04 -7.13
N ALA A 484 -2.60 7.13 -7.73
CA ALA A 484 -1.71 5.99 -7.94
C ALA A 484 -0.79 5.68 -6.73
N GLY A 485 -1.02 6.32 -5.57
CA GLY A 485 -0.39 5.94 -4.29
C GLY A 485 0.76 6.82 -3.80
N LEU A 486 1.14 7.88 -4.52
CA LEU A 486 2.13 8.87 -4.08
C LEU A 486 1.45 10.18 -3.68
N ARG A 487 1.34 10.44 -2.38
CA ARG A 487 0.64 11.62 -1.86
C ARG A 487 1.64 12.64 -1.34
N VAL A 488 1.41 13.90 -1.68
CA VAL A 488 2.10 15.04 -1.06
C VAL A 488 1.29 15.49 0.15
N GLU A 489 1.94 15.63 1.31
CA GLU A 489 1.31 16.18 2.52
C GLU A 489 2.06 17.41 3.01
N ALA A 490 1.34 18.50 3.28
CA ALA A 490 1.87 19.68 3.96
C ALA A 490 2.03 19.46 5.47
N VAL A 491 2.98 18.60 5.85
CA VAL A 491 3.20 18.15 7.23
C VAL A 491 3.41 19.30 8.21
N ARG A 492 4.13 20.37 7.81
CA ARG A 492 4.32 21.55 8.68
C ARG A 492 3.02 22.32 8.88
N ALA A 493 2.27 22.59 7.81
CA ALA A 493 1.00 23.30 7.90
C ALA A 493 -0.02 22.51 8.74
N ARG A 494 -0.09 21.19 8.53
CA ARG A 494 -0.95 20.28 9.29
C ARG A 494 -0.58 20.21 10.78
N ALA A 495 0.71 20.16 11.10
CA ALA A 495 1.18 20.21 12.48
C ALA A 495 0.82 21.52 13.18
N LEU A 496 0.89 22.64 12.46
CA LEU A 496 0.48 23.96 12.96
C LEU A 496 -1.03 24.09 13.17
N GLN A 497 -1.85 23.37 12.40
CA GLN A 497 -3.31 23.35 12.55
C GLN A 497 -3.78 22.40 13.67
N ALA A 498 -3.04 21.32 13.91
CA ALA A 498 -3.35 20.32 14.92
C ALA A 498 -2.95 20.73 16.35
N ALA A 499 -2.06 21.72 16.48
CA ALA A 499 -1.66 22.32 17.76
C ALA A 499 -2.53 23.54 18.08
#